data_AF-A0A9X2IIL0-F1
#
_entry.id   AF-A0A9X2IIL0-F1
#
_cell.length_a   1.000
_cell.length_b   1.000
_cell.length_c   1.000
_cell.angle_alpha   90.00
_cell.angle_beta   90.00
_cell.angle_gamma   90.00
#
_symmetry.space_group_name_H-M   'P 1'
#
loop_
_entity.id
_entity.type
_entity.pdbx_description
1 polymer ?
#
loop_
_entity_poly.entity_id
_entity_poly.type
_entity_poly.pdbx_seq_one_letter_code
_entity_poly.pdbx_strand_id
1 'polypeptide(L)'
;MKIIGKNKHPKSHEPVAEERRTTALDRWLTGGIMAVAAAAAAFPWYVFFNQDKFGVSVAGWESLRDLPQGRGNGGVGIDRGPAEQLNAQNRSDIPAETNVDPLTTATVSSLGPEGQGNGDGRETQPFPGGSDLRLLHVANGRALIEDKSGIFIVQVGSILPDNSRLAAFRQHEGKWEIVTSTGAVYSE
;
A
#
# COMPACT_ATOMS: atom_id res chain seq x y z
N MET A 1 -77.85 -18.68 -49.97
CA MET A 1 -77.81 -17.21 -49.80
C MET A 1 -76.77 -16.90 -48.73
N LYS A 2 -75.66 -16.26 -49.12
CA LYS A 2 -74.49 -16.00 -48.25
C LYS A 2 -74.75 -14.70 -47.49
N ILE A 3 -74.88 -14.76 -46.17
CA ILE A 3 -75.03 -13.55 -45.33
C ILE A 3 -73.71 -13.34 -44.58
N ILE A 4 -73.01 -12.31 -45.03
CA ILE A 4 -71.78 -11.77 -44.44
C ILE A 4 -72.17 -11.02 -43.17
N GLY A 5 -71.64 -11.44 -42.02
CA GLY A 5 -71.97 -10.90 -40.71
C GLY A 5 -70.73 -10.50 -39.90
N LYS A 6 -70.25 -9.28 -40.19
CA LYS A 6 -69.51 -8.32 -39.32
C LYS A 6 -68.39 -8.86 -38.41
N ASN A 7 -67.15 -8.51 -38.79
CA ASN A 7 -65.95 -8.60 -37.95
C ASN A 7 -66.15 -7.83 -36.63
N LYS A 8 -65.92 -8.49 -35.50
CA LYS A 8 -65.76 -7.84 -34.20
C LYS A 8 -64.35 -7.24 -34.13
N HIS A 9 -64.25 -5.92 -33.98
CA HIS A 9 -63.00 -5.27 -33.56
C HIS A 9 -62.62 -5.77 -32.14
N PRO A 10 -61.34 -6.03 -31.85
CA PRO A 10 -60.90 -6.36 -30.50
C PRO A 10 -61.08 -5.15 -29.60
N LYS A 11 -61.69 -5.37 -28.43
CA LYS A 11 -61.79 -4.34 -27.38
C LYS A 11 -60.38 -3.99 -26.91
N SER A 12 -60.11 -2.70 -26.78
CA SER A 12 -58.91 -2.14 -26.15
C SER A 12 -58.67 -2.78 -24.79
N HIS A 13 -57.48 -3.34 -24.58
CA HIS A 13 -57.01 -3.76 -23.26
C HIS A 13 -56.66 -2.51 -22.45
N GLU A 14 -57.57 -2.07 -21.59
CA GLU A 14 -57.20 -1.27 -20.42
C GLU A 14 -56.34 -2.16 -19.50
N PRO A 15 -55.20 -1.68 -18.98
CA PRO A 15 -54.48 -2.42 -17.96
C PRO A 15 -55.33 -2.43 -16.69
N VAL A 16 -55.96 -3.56 -16.41
CA VAL A 16 -56.57 -3.80 -15.10
C VAL A 16 -55.43 -3.76 -14.10
N ALA A 17 -55.38 -2.71 -13.28
CA ALA A 17 -54.47 -2.61 -12.15
C ALA A 17 -54.80 -3.76 -11.20
N GLU A 18 -54.01 -4.83 -11.27
CA GLU A 18 -54.14 -5.98 -10.40
C GLU A 18 -53.75 -5.53 -8.99
N GLU A 19 -54.76 -5.33 -8.14
CA GLU A 19 -54.58 -5.00 -6.73
C GLU A 19 -53.95 -6.21 -6.03
N ARG A 20 -52.62 -6.30 -6.07
CA ARG A 20 -51.85 -7.32 -5.35
C ARG A 20 -52.09 -7.15 -3.86
N ARG A 21 -52.92 -8.03 -3.31
CA ARG A 21 -53.11 -8.16 -1.86
C ARG A 21 -51.77 -8.48 -1.23
N THR A 22 -51.18 -7.50 -0.54
CA THR A 22 -49.92 -7.71 0.19
C THR A 22 -50.18 -8.72 1.30
N THR A 23 -49.44 -9.83 1.30
CA THR A 23 -49.58 -10.82 2.37
C THR A 23 -48.94 -10.27 3.64
N ALA A 24 -49.41 -10.70 4.82
CA ALA A 24 -48.78 -10.29 6.09
C ALA A 24 -47.27 -10.57 6.08
N LEU A 25 -46.86 -11.71 5.51
CA LEU A 25 -45.46 -12.09 5.30
C LEU A 25 -44.69 -11.03 4.51
N ASP A 26 -45.23 -10.53 3.39
CA ASP A 26 -44.57 -9.52 2.56
C ASP A 26 -44.26 -8.25 3.37
N ARG A 27 -45.18 -7.84 4.25
CA ARG A 27 -45.00 -6.66 5.11
C ARG A 27 -43.91 -6.88 6.16
N TRP A 28 -43.84 -8.07 6.75
CA TRP A 28 -42.76 -8.45 7.66
C TRP A 28 -41.41 -8.51 6.96
N LEU A 29 -41.37 -9.08 5.76
CA LEU A 29 -40.16 -9.17 4.94
C LEU A 29 -39.66 -7.77 4.55
N THR A 30 -40.54 -6.90 4.06
CA THR A 30 -40.20 -5.52 3.74
C THR A 30 -39.72 -4.76 4.97
N GLY A 31 -40.38 -4.91 6.12
CA GLY A 31 -39.96 -4.30 7.38
C GLY A 31 -38.58 -4.78 7.83
N GLY A 32 -38.31 -6.08 7.73
CA GLY A 32 -37.02 -6.67 8.06
C GLY A 32 -35.89 -6.16 7.17
N ILE A 33 -36.10 -6.13 5.85
CA ILE A 33 -35.10 -5.60 4.90
C ILE A 33 -34.84 -4.12 5.17
N MET A 34 -35.89 -3.33 5.41
CA MET A 34 -35.75 -1.90 5.74
C MET A 34 -34.95 -1.69 7.03
N ALA A 35 -35.19 -2.50 8.06
CA ALA A 35 -34.46 -2.42 9.32
C ALA A 35 -32.97 -2.78 9.15
N VAL A 36 -32.66 -3.85 8.41
CA VAL A 36 -31.28 -4.25 8.11
C VAL A 36 -30.56 -3.18 7.30
N ALA A 37 -31.22 -2.60 6.29
CA ALA A 37 -30.66 -1.52 5.49
C ALA A 37 -30.35 -0.27 6.32
N ALA A 38 -31.28 0.14 7.21
CA ALA A 38 -31.08 1.27 8.11
C ALA A 38 -29.90 1.04 9.07
N ALA A 39 -29.80 -0.16 9.65
CA ALA A 39 -28.67 -0.54 10.52
C ALA A 39 -27.34 -0.50 9.75
N ALA A 40 -27.29 -1.06 8.55
CA ALA A 40 -26.09 -1.04 7.71
C ALA A 40 -25.66 0.38 7.30
N ALA A 41 -26.62 1.26 7.02
CA ALA A 41 -26.34 2.67 6.70
C ALA A 41 -25.86 3.47 7.92
N ALA A 42 -26.37 3.17 9.12
CA ALA A 42 -25.93 3.80 10.36
C ALA A 42 -24.61 3.22 10.91
N PHE A 43 -24.25 2.00 10.50
CA PHE A 43 -23.10 1.27 11.03
C PHE A 43 -21.75 2.02 10.88
N PRO A 44 -21.41 2.63 9.72
CA PRO A 44 -20.18 3.40 9.60
C PRO A 44 -20.08 4.56 10.60
N TRP A 45 -21.20 5.22 10.89
CA TRP A 45 -21.25 6.28 11.91
C TRP A 45 -21.06 5.74 13.32
N TYR A 46 -21.65 4.58 13.62
CA TYR A 46 -21.44 3.90 14.90
C TYR A 46 -19.97 3.52 15.10
N VAL A 47 -19.32 2.95 14.08
CA VAL A 47 -17.87 2.68 14.08
C VAL A 47 -17.08 3.96 14.31
N PHE A 48 -17.46 5.05 13.64
CA PHE A 48 -16.80 6.34 13.77
C PHE A 48 -16.85 6.93 15.19
N PHE A 49 -17.95 6.74 15.93
CA PHE A 49 -18.06 7.23 17.32
C PHE A 49 -17.52 6.24 18.37
N ASN A 50 -17.27 4.98 18.00
CA ASN A 50 -16.71 3.93 18.89
C ASN A 50 -15.27 3.59 18.47
N GLN A 51 -14.43 4.63 18.33
CA GLN A 51 -13.02 4.49 17.94
C GLN A 51 -12.21 3.66 18.96
N ASP A 52 -12.64 3.59 20.21
CA ASP A 52 -12.04 2.75 21.24
C ASP A 52 -12.18 1.25 20.94
N LYS A 53 -13.22 0.84 20.19
CA LYS A 53 -13.49 -0.56 19.84
C LYS A 53 -13.08 -0.93 18.43
N PHE A 54 -13.16 0.02 17.51
CA PHE A 54 -12.95 -0.20 16.07
C PHE A 54 -11.84 0.66 15.47
N GLY A 55 -11.33 1.64 16.21
CA GLY A 55 -10.23 2.48 15.76
C GLY A 55 -8.91 1.73 15.80
N VAL A 56 -7.93 2.24 15.07
CA VAL A 56 -6.57 1.71 15.09
C VAL A 56 -5.92 2.15 16.40
N SER A 57 -5.62 1.20 17.28
CA SER A 57 -4.82 1.45 18.48
C SER A 57 -3.41 1.87 18.05
N VAL A 58 -3.08 3.15 18.27
CA VAL A 58 -1.73 3.69 17.99
C VAL A 58 -0.70 3.33 19.05
N ALA A 59 -1.11 2.66 20.14
CA ALA A 59 -0.21 2.15 21.15
C ALA A 59 0.81 1.19 20.51
N GLY A 60 2.10 1.51 20.61
CA GLY A 60 3.18 0.71 20.03
C GLY A 60 3.68 1.18 18.65
N TRP A 61 3.06 2.20 18.03
CA TRP A 61 3.60 2.79 16.79
C TRP A 61 4.89 3.58 17.04
N GLU A 62 5.10 4.09 18.27
CA GLU A 62 6.38 4.68 18.66
C GLU A 62 7.52 3.66 18.60
N SER A 63 7.28 2.39 18.93
CA SER A 63 8.29 1.33 18.87
C SER A 63 8.72 1.00 17.44
N LEU A 64 7.87 1.30 16.43
CA LEU A 64 8.22 1.13 15.02
C LEU A 64 9.08 2.29 14.49
N ARG A 65 9.09 3.45 15.17
CA ARG A 65 10.00 4.56 14.82
C ARG A 65 11.44 4.28 15.25
N ASP A 66 11.62 3.52 16.32
CA ASP A 66 12.93 3.24 16.93
C ASP A 66 13.53 1.91 16.49
N LEU A 67 12.97 1.26 15.45
CA LEU A 67 13.61 0.13 14.80
C LEU A 67 14.99 0.57 14.27
N PRO A 68 16.07 -0.16 14.59
CA PRO A 68 17.36 0.06 13.95
C PRO A 68 17.14 0.03 12.44
N GLN A 69 17.43 1.12 11.74
CA GLN A 69 17.41 1.11 10.28
C GLN A 69 18.67 0.39 9.84
N GLY A 70 18.58 -0.94 9.77
CA GLY A 70 19.62 -1.79 9.23
C GLY A 70 20.13 -1.22 7.91
N ARG A 71 21.45 -1.25 7.73
CA ARG A 71 22.16 -0.82 6.52
C ARG A 71 21.69 -1.67 5.33
N GLY A 72 20.57 -1.28 4.73
CA GLY A 72 19.90 -2.00 3.66
C GLY A 72 19.31 -0.99 2.69
N ASN A 73 19.72 -1.12 1.43
CA ASN A 73 19.32 -0.27 0.33
C ASN A 73 17.79 -0.05 0.29
N GLY A 74 17.35 1.20 0.45
CA GLY A 74 16.09 1.72 -0.11
C GLY A 74 14.77 1.11 0.35
N GLY A 75 14.74 0.25 1.36
CA GLY A 75 13.52 -0.35 1.89
C GLY A 75 13.45 -0.22 3.41
N VAL A 76 12.24 -0.06 3.95
CA VAL A 76 11.99 -0.24 5.38
C VAL A 76 12.31 -1.70 5.71
N GLY A 77 13.54 -1.95 6.14
CA GLY A 77 13.95 -3.22 6.72
C GLY A 77 13.23 -3.35 8.05
N ILE A 78 12.18 -4.17 8.10
CA ILE A 78 11.84 -4.87 9.33
C ILE A 78 13.02 -5.79 9.60
N ASP A 79 13.97 -5.30 10.40
CA ASP A 79 15.04 -6.12 10.95
C ASP A 79 14.38 -7.30 11.68
N ARG A 80 14.45 -8.50 11.06
CA ARG A 80 14.39 -9.74 11.82
C ARG A 80 15.62 -9.74 12.71
N GLY A 81 15.50 -9.16 13.90
CA GLY A 81 16.40 -9.48 14.98
C GLY A 81 16.45 -11.00 15.13
N PRO A 82 17.62 -11.62 15.32
CA PRO A 82 17.68 -13.04 15.63
C PRO A 82 16.82 -13.27 16.87
N ALA A 83 15.97 -14.30 16.85
CA ALA A 83 15.08 -14.68 17.95
C ALA A 83 15.83 -15.04 19.26
N GLU A 84 17.14 -14.85 19.31
CA GLU A 84 18.03 -15.16 20.42
C GLU A 84 18.26 -13.99 21.39
N GLN A 85 17.77 -12.77 21.12
CA GLN A 85 17.98 -11.62 22.00
C GLN A 85 16.76 -11.13 22.79
N LEU A 86 15.65 -11.89 22.75
CA LEU A 86 14.53 -11.67 23.67
C LEU A 86 14.89 -12.28 25.03
N ASN A 87 15.37 -11.42 25.94
CA ASN A 87 15.51 -11.71 27.35
C ASN A 87 14.29 -12.48 27.87
N ALA A 88 14.55 -13.58 28.58
CA ALA A 88 13.59 -14.56 29.08
C ALA A 88 12.54 -14.02 30.09
N GLN A 89 12.42 -12.71 30.24
CA GLN A 89 11.62 -12.04 31.27
C GLN A 89 10.34 -11.38 30.74
N ASN A 90 10.12 -11.32 29.42
CA ASN A 90 8.92 -10.70 28.84
C ASN A 90 8.21 -11.60 27.82
N ARG A 91 8.00 -12.87 28.20
CA ARG A 91 7.20 -13.84 27.43
C ARG A 91 5.74 -13.93 27.93
N SER A 92 5.40 -13.18 28.96
CA SER A 92 4.12 -13.29 29.68
C SER A 92 2.97 -12.53 29.03
N ASP A 93 3.26 -11.51 28.20
CA ASP A 93 2.27 -10.52 27.75
C ASP A 93 1.93 -10.63 26.25
N ILE A 94 2.30 -11.74 25.61
CA ILE A 94 1.94 -12.02 24.21
C ILE A 94 0.68 -12.89 24.20
N PRO A 95 -0.49 -12.40 23.75
CA PRO A 95 -1.67 -13.25 23.57
C PRO A 95 -1.33 -14.39 22.62
N ALA A 96 -1.53 -15.63 23.09
CA ALA A 96 -1.08 -16.86 22.44
C ALA A 96 -1.77 -17.19 21.10
N GLU A 97 -2.61 -16.32 20.56
CA GLU A 97 -3.48 -16.64 19.41
C GLU A 97 -3.59 -15.43 18.48
N THR A 98 -2.46 -14.89 18.02
CA THR A 98 -2.51 -14.02 16.84
C THR A 98 -2.53 -14.94 15.62
N ASN A 99 -3.72 -15.20 15.08
CA ASN A 99 -3.89 -15.88 13.80
C ASN A 99 -3.43 -14.91 12.69
N VAL A 100 -2.12 -14.83 12.50
CA VAL A 100 -1.50 -14.07 11.42
C VAL A 100 -1.66 -14.92 10.16
N ASP A 101 -2.23 -14.34 9.11
CA ASP A 101 -2.26 -14.97 7.79
C ASP A 101 -0.83 -15.34 7.36
N PRO A 102 -0.50 -16.63 7.15
CA PRO A 102 0.84 -17.04 6.75
C PRO A 102 1.15 -16.68 5.29
N LEU A 103 0.21 -16.08 4.55
CA LEU A 103 0.43 -15.67 3.17
C LEU A 103 1.40 -14.48 3.10
N THR A 104 2.68 -14.81 3.08
CA THR A 104 3.76 -13.86 2.77
C THR A 104 3.66 -13.49 1.29
N THR A 105 3.10 -12.32 0.99
CA THR A 105 2.93 -11.81 -0.39
C THR A 105 4.13 -10.98 -0.88
N ALA A 106 5.22 -10.93 -0.12
CA ALA A 106 6.43 -10.20 -0.49
C ALA A 106 7.60 -11.15 -0.82
N THR A 107 8.17 -11.02 -2.02
CA THR A 107 9.46 -11.58 -2.37
C THR A 107 10.55 -10.82 -1.63
N VAL A 108 11.06 -11.37 -0.54
CA VAL A 108 12.26 -10.83 0.12
C VAL A 108 13.50 -11.32 -0.64
N SER A 109 14.35 -10.40 -1.10
CA SER A 109 15.66 -10.80 -1.64
C SER A 109 16.49 -11.41 -0.52
N SER A 110 16.79 -12.71 -0.60
CA SER A 110 17.73 -13.37 0.31
C SER A 110 19.16 -13.01 -0.08
N LEU A 111 19.58 -11.78 0.18
CA LEU A 111 21.00 -11.46 0.18
C LEU A 111 21.60 -11.99 1.48
N GLY A 112 21.96 -13.28 1.45
CA GLY A 112 22.88 -13.87 2.41
C GLY A 112 24.25 -13.17 2.36
N PRO A 113 25.11 -13.41 3.36
CA PRO A 113 26.43 -12.78 3.42
C PRO A 113 27.20 -13.05 2.14
N GLU A 114 27.83 -12.00 1.60
CA GLU A 114 28.55 -12.01 0.33
C GLU A 114 29.67 -13.05 0.33
N GLY A 115 29.31 -14.28 -0.08
CA GLY A 115 30.25 -15.32 -0.45
C GLY A 115 30.55 -15.19 -1.94
N GLN A 116 31.83 -15.01 -2.25
CA GLN A 116 32.42 -15.12 -3.59
C GLN A 116 31.77 -16.26 -4.39
N GLY A 117 30.90 -15.91 -5.31
CA GLY A 117 30.21 -16.85 -6.18
C GLY A 117 29.76 -16.12 -7.43
N ASN A 118 30.41 -16.42 -8.54
CA ASN A 118 30.03 -15.97 -9.88
C ASN A 118 28.56 -16.35 -10.12
N GLY A 119 27.68 -15.35 -10.09
CA GLY A 119 26.24 -15.50 -10.28
C GLY A 119 25.75 -14.48 -11.30
N ASP A 120 25.85 -14.84 -12.58
CA ASP A 120 25.33 -14.13 -13.76
C ASP A 120 23.78 -14.12 -13.81
N GLY A 121 23.14 -13.63 -12.75
CA GLY A 121 21.67 -13.67 -12.64
C GLY A 121 21.05 -12.56 -11.82
N ARG A 122 21.82 -11.51 -11.47
CA ARG A 122 21.21 -10.25 -11.01
C ARG A 122 20.68 -9.55 -12.24
N GLU A 123 19.40 -9.77 -12.54
CA GLU A 123 18.61 -8.94 -13.46
C GLU A 123 18.80 -7.48 -13.04
N THR A 124 19.83 -6.85 -13.61
CA THR A 124 20.21 -5.48 -13.32
C THR A 124 19.23 -4.67 -14.13
N GLN A 125 18.03 -4.45 -13.59
CA GLN A 125 17.05 -3.60 -14.23
C GLN A 125 17.73 -2.25 -14.45
N PRO A 126 18.03 -1.88 -15.70
CA PRO A 126 18.67 -0.61 -15.94
C PRO A 126 17.70 0.49 -15.49
N PHE A 127 18.23 1.50 -14.81
CA PHE A 127 17.45 2.69 -14.55
C PHE A 127 16.99 3.27 -15.90
N PRO A 128 15.71 3.65 -16.07
CA PRO A 128 15.24 4.26 -17.30
C PRO A 128 16.00 5.58 -17.53
N GLY A 129 16.63 5.71 -18.70
CA GLY A 129 17.77 6.60 -18.92
C GLY A 129 17.50 8.11 -19.02
N GLY A 130 18.49 8.87 -18.54
CA GLY A 130 18.66 10.32 -18.66
C GLY A 130 19.82 10.75 -17.75
N SER A 131 20.74 11.59 -18.22
CA SER A 131 21.99 11.94 -17.52
C SER A 131 21.97 13.30 -16.82
N ASP A 132 20.79 13.89 -16.64
CA ASP A 132 20.64 15.21 -16.02
C ASP A 132 20.24 15.03 -14.57
N LEU A 133 21.21 14.64 -13.73
CA LEU A 133 21.01 14.51 -12.29
C LEU A 133 20.98 15.90 -11.65
N ARG A 134 19.91 16.19 -10.92
CA ARG A 134 19.78 17.40 -10.13
C ARG A 134 19.71 17.05 -8.65
N LEU A 135 20.49 17.74 -7.83
CA LEU A 135 20.39 17.62 -6.38
C LEU A 135 19.26 18.52 -5.88
N LEU A 136 18.31 17.96 -5.14
CA LEU A 136 17.18 18.73 -4.58
C LEU A 136 17.37 19.04 -3.10
N HIS A 137 17.85 18.07 -2.32
CA HIS A 137 18.08 18.28 -0.89
C HIS A 137 19.03 17.25 -0.30
N VAL A 138 19.77 17.61 0.75
CA VAL A 138 20.60 16.70 1.54
C VAL A 138 20.22 16.80 3.02
N ALA A 139 19.86 15.66 3.62
CA ALA A 139 19.52 15.56 5.04
C ALA A 139 19.88 14.18 5.61
N ASN A 140 20.42 14.16 6.83
CA ASN A 140 20.71 12.93 7.59
C ASN A 140 21.54 11.90 6.79
N GLY A 141 22.52 12.36 6.01
CA GLY A 141 23.38 11.48 5.19
C GLY A 141 22.71 10.87 3.96
N ARG A 142 21.54 11.39 3.57
CA ARG A 142 20.82 11.03 2.35
C ARG A 142 20.63 12.26 1.49
N ALA A 143 20.59 12.06 0.18
CA ALA A 143 20.23 13.08 -0.78
C ALA A 143 18.97 12.68 -1.54
N LEU A 144 18.19 13.70 -1.87
CA LEU A 144 17.08 13.60 -2.80
C LEU A 144 17.55 14.16 -4.13
N ILE A 145 17.48 13.34 -5.17
CA ILE A 145 17.92 13.68 -6.53
C ILE A 145 16.76 13.57 -7.50
N GLU A 146 16.78 14.36 -8.55
CA GLU A 146 15.84 14.34 -9.66
C GLU A 146 16.57 13.96 -10.95
N ASP A 147 15.92 13.14 -11.76
CA ASP A 147 16.28 12.82 -13.14
C ASP A 147 15.00 12.84 -14.00
N LYS A 148 15.12 12.76 -15.32
CA LYS A 148 14.00 12.64 -16.28
C LYS A 148 13.05 11.50 -15.95
N SER A 149 13.55 10.45 -15.29
CA SER A 149 12.76 9.30 -14.85
C SER A 149 11.97 9.52 -13.56
N GLY A 150 12.34 10.50 -12.74
CA GLY A 150 11.66 10.79 -11.47
C GLY A 150 12.61 11.25 -10.36
N ILE A 151 12.12 11.15 -9.12
CA ILE A 151 12.83 11.58 -7.91
C ILE A 151 13.28 10.34 -7.13
N PHE A 152 14.52 10.33 -6.67
CA PHE A 152 15.14 9.22 -5.96
C PHE A 152 15.80 9.68 -4.66
N ILE A 153 15.79 8.81 -3.65
CA ILE A 153 16.54 8.99 -2.41
C ILE A 153 17.79 8.12 -2.47
N VAL A 154 18.96 8.73 -2.31
CA VAL A 154 20.26 8.07 -2.43
C VAL A 154 21.16 8.33 -1.22
N GLN A 155 22.06 7.39 -0.96
CA GLN A 155 23.09 7.48 0.09
C GLN A 155 24.47 7.26 -0.53
N VAL A 156 25.54 7.65 0.15
CA VAL A 156 26.91 7.28 -0.22
C VAL A 156 26.99 5.76 -0.43
N GLY A 157 27.43 5.36 -1.61
CA GLY A 157 27.50 3.97 -2.07
C GLY A 157 26.31 3.53 -2.94
N SER A 158 25.22 4.30 -3.05
CA SER A 158 24.10 3.98 -3.96
C SER A 158 24.52 4.08 -5.43
N ILE A 159 23.88 3.28 -6.28
CA ILE A 159 24.00 3.37 -7.74
C ILE A 159 22.99 4.42 -8.23
N LEU A 160 23.47 5.38 -9.01
CA LEU A 160 22.70 6.48 -9.59
C LEU A 160 22.05 6.06 -10.92
N PRO A 161 21.06 6.82 -11.43
CA PRO A 161 20.42 6.54 -12.73
C PRO A 161 21.38 6.48 -13.93
N ASP A 162 22.54 7.14 -13.83
CA ASP A 162 23.62 7.10 -14.81
C ASP A 162 24.58 5.88 -14.65
N ASN A 163 24.21 4.90 -13.81
CA ASN A 163 25.01 3.76 -13.38
C ASN A 163 26.32 4.10 -12.64
N SER A 164 26.56 5.38 -12.31
CA SER A 164 27.69 5.77 -11.45
C SER A 164 27.36 5.49 -9.98
N ARG A 165 28.37 5.43 -9.12
CA ARG A 165 28.16 5.25 -7.67
C ARG A 165 28.35 6.58 -6.95
N LEU A 166 27.46 6.90 -6.02
CA LEU A 166 27.62 8.08 -5.18
C LEU A 166 28.83 7.91 -4.25
N ALA A 167 29.87 8.72 -4.42
CA ALA A 167 31.12 8.61 -3.67
C ALA A 167 31.10 9.44 -2.38
N ALA A 168 30.60 10.68 -2.44
CA ALA A 168 30.54 11.56 -1.28
C ALA A 168 29.52 12.70 -1.46
N PHE A 169 29.07 13.25 -0.32
CA PHE A 169 28.45 14.56 -0.24
C PHE A 169 29.52 15.60 0.13
N ARG A 170 29.61 16.70 -0.62
CA ARG A 170 30.45 17.85 -0.31
C ARG A 170 29.57 19.08 -0.14
N GLN A 171 30.05 20.01 0.68
CA GLN A 171 29.44 21.33 0.78
C GLN A 171 30.44 22.36 0.28
N HIS A 172 30.07 23.11 -0.76
CA HIS A 172 30.88 24.17 -1.34
C HIS A 172 30.05 25.45 -1.35
N GLU A 173 30.58 26.54 -0.78
CA GLU A 173 29.90 27.85 -0.71
C GLU A 173 28.48 27.80 -0.14
N GLY A 174 28.23 26.89 0.81
CA GLY A 174 26.92 26.71 1.43
C GLY A 174 25.93 25.88 0.62
N LYS A 175 26.26 25.49 -0.61
CA LYS A 175 25.48 24.56 -1.43
C LYS A 175 25.97 23.13 -1.26
N TRP A 176 25.05 22.18 -1.34
CA TRP A 176 25.42 20.78 -1.39
C TRP A 176 25.80 20.36 -2.80
N GLU A 177 26.78 19.46 -2.87
CA GLU A 177 27.29 18.85 -4.08
C GLU A 177 27.41 17.35 -3.88
N ILE A 178 26.97 16.56 -4.85
CA ILE A 178 27.23 15.12 -4.90
C ILE A 178 28.42 14.86 -5.81
N VAL A 179 29.34 14.00 -5.36
CA VAL A 179 30.48 13.53 -6.16
C VAL A 179 30.25 12.07 -6.51
N THR A 180 30.29 11.76 -7.79
CA THR A 180 30.13 10.39 -8.28
C THR A 180 31.49 9.68 -8.41
N SER A 181 31.47 8.35 -8.57
CA SER A 181 32.67 7.53 -8.81
C SER A 181 33.36 7.89 -10.13
N THR A 182 32.64 8.48 -11.08
CA THR A 182 33.20 8.98 -12.36
C THR A 182 33.85 10.36 -12.20
N GLY A 183 33.75 10.99 -11.03
CA GLY A 183 34.25 12.33 -10.76
C GLY A 183 33.31 13.44 -11.21
N ALA A 184 32.09 13.12 -11.64
CA ALA A 184 31.08 14.12 -11.94
C ALA A 184 30.58 14.78 -10.64
N VAL A 185 30.29 16.07 -10.72
CA VAL A 185 29.81 16.88 -9.60
C VAL A 185 28.48 17.51 -9.98
N TYR A 186 27.46 17.30 -9.16
CA TYR A 186 26.13 17.91 -9.33
C TYR A 186 25.76 18.69 -8.07
N SER A 187 25.29 19.93 -8.26
CA SER A 187 24.91 20.85 -7.18
C SER A 187 23.39 21.06 -7.12
N GLU A 188 22.96 21.69 -6.03
CA GLU A 188 21.58 22.15 -5.76
C GLU A 188 21.13 23.33 -6.65
#